data_AF-A0A9D8L9J5-F1
#
_entry.id   AF-A0A9D8L9J5-F1
#
_cell.length_a   1.000
_cell.length_b   1.000
_cell.length_c   1.000
_cell.angle_alpha   90.00
_cell.angle_beta   90.00
_cell.angle_gamma   90.00
#
_symmetry.space_group_name_H-M   'P 1'
#
loop_
_entity.id
_entity.type
_entity.pdbx_description
1 polymer ?
#
loop_
_entity_poly.entity_id
_entity_poly.type
_entity_poly.pdbx_seq_one_letter_code
_entity_poly.pdbx_strand_id
1 'polypeptide(L)'
;MSWIGDALLLLFAPERRAWRGEAPLPTVFWGYGVGLSLVIAVLYAAAMYQGRLDVQQALILFSAAYTVWIVVAIGRAAVKSDSYWGVLARWLTVTWALNAGLVLFSLQVELVLRYARG
;
A
#
# COMPACT_ATOMS: atom_id res chain seq x y z
N MET A 1 30.96 -6.91 0.49
CA MET A 1 29.86 -6.59 1.44
C MET A 1 29.72 -5.07 1.47
N SER A 2 28.64 -4.51 0.92
CA SER A 2 28.40 -3.07 1.03
C SER A 2 27.56 -2.80 2.28
N TRP A 3 28.13 -2.10 3.25
CA TRP A 3 27.49 -1.75 4.52
C TRP A 3 26.14 -1.04 4.34
N ILE A 4 25.94 -0.35 3.21
CA ILE A 4 24.67 0.29 2.81
C ILE A 4 23.59 -0.77 2.57
N GLY A 5 23.92 -1.88 1.90
CA GLY A 5 22.97 -2.96 1.63
C GLY A 5 22.51 -3.62 2.92
N ASP A 6 23.44 -3.91 3.83
CA ASP A 6 23.13 -4.53 5.13
C ASP A 6 22.27 -3.60 6.00
N ALA A 7 22.55 -2.29 5.99
CA ALA A 7 21.73 -1.29 6.69
C ALA A 7 20.30 -1.23 6.15
N LEU A 8 20.11 -1.21 4.82
CA LEU A 8 18.79 -1.23 4.20
C LEU A 8 18.03 -2.51 4.54
N LEU A 9 18.71 -3.66 4.56
CA LEU A 9 18.09 -4.93 4.91
C LEU A 9 17.63 -4.95 6.38
N LEU A 10 18.32 -4.26 7.28
CA LEU A 10 17.92 -4.14 8.69
C LEU A 10 16.74 -3.17 8.86
N LEU A 11 16.78 -2.01 8.19
CA LEU A 11 15.70 -1.02 8.24
C LEU A 11 14.38 -1.59 7.73
N PHE A 12 14.41 -2.30 6.60
CA PHE A 12 13.23 -2.93 6.00
C PHE A 12 12.99 -4.38 6.47
N ALA A 13 13.59 -4.78 7.61
CA ALA A 13 13.36 -6.10 8.16
C ALA A 13 11.88 -6.37 8.52
N PRO A 14 11.13 -5.43 9.13
CA PRO A 14 9.71 -5.61 9.39
C PRO A 14 8.88 -5.82 8.11
N GLU A 15 9.11 -4.99 7.09
CA GLU A 15 8.42 -5.05 5.80
C GLU A 15 8.75 -6.35 5.08
N ARG A 16 10.01 -6.77 5.09
CA ARG A 16 10.41 -8.04 4.50
C ARG A 16 9.74 -9.23 5.18
N ARG A 17 9.64 -9.23 6.52
CA ARG A 17 8.90 -10.27 7.26
C ARG A 17 7.42 -10.25 6.89
N ALA A 18 6.79 -9.08 6.83
CA ALA A 18 5.40 -8.95 6.42
C ALA A 18 5.15 -9.48 5.00
N TRP A 19 6.00 -9.09 4.04
CA TRP A 19 5.94 -9.59 2.66
C TRP A 19 6.11 -11.11 2.58
N ARG A 20 6.98 -11.71 3.40
CA ARG A 20 7.15 -13.18 3.47
C ARG A 20 6.03 -13.89 4.24
N GLY A 21 5.06 -13.15 4.77
CA GLY A 21 4.00 -13.66 5.64
C GLY A 21 4.55 -14.21 6.96
N GLU A 22 5.71 -13.75 7.42
CA GLU A 22 6.29 -14.13 8.72
C GLU A 22 5.77 -13.25 9.86
N ALA A 23 5.14 -12.12 9.53
CA ALA A 23 4.51 -11.24 10.50
C ALA A 23 3.08 -11.71 10.86
N PRO A 24 2.60 -11.45 12.09
CA PRO A 24 1.24 -11.79 12.50
C PRO A 24 0.18 -11.11 11.62
N LEU A 25 -0.87 -11.87 11.25
CA LEU A 25 -1.96 -11.37 10.40
C LEU A 25 -2.58 -10.05 10.92
N PRO A 26 -2.91 -9.88 12.22
CA PRO A 26 -3.49 -8.63 12.71
C PRO A 26 -2.57 -7.43 12.50
N THR A 27 -1.25 -7.61 12.67
CA THR A 27 -0.26 -6.56 12.45
C THR A 27 -0.20 -6.16 10.99
N VAL A 28 -0.19 -7.14 10.07
CA VAL A 28 -0.15 -6.85 8.63
C VAL A 28 -1.45 -6.20 8.17
N PHE A 29 -2.59 -6.73 8.60
CA PHE A 29 -3.90 -6.24 8.19
C PHE A 29 -4.21 -4.83 8.73
N TRP A 30 -4.10 -4.62 10.04
CA TRP A 30 -4.45 -3.33 10.65
C TRP A 30 -3.33 -2.29 10.52
N GLY A 31 -2.08 -2.69 10.75
CA GLY A 31 -0.94 -1.77 10.71
C GLY A 31 -0.64 -1.30 9.29
N TYR A 32 -0.32 -2.25 8.41
CA TYR A 32 -0.02 -1.92 7.02
C TYR A 32 -1.32 -1.72 6.22
N GLY A 33 -2.24 -2.70 6.22
CA GLY A 33 -3.45 -2.64 5.40
C GLY A 33 -4.33 -1.41 5.66
N VAL A 34 -4.55 -1.05 6.91
CA VAL A 34 -5.40 0.12 7.27
C VAL A 34 -4.55 1.33 7.60
N GLY A 35 -3.67 1.23 8.59
CA GLY A 35 -2.91 2.37 9.12
C GLY A 35 -2.07 3.08 8.08
N LEU A 36 -1.17 2.36 7.40
CA LEU A 36 -0.32 2.95 6.37
C LEU A 36 -1.12 3.43 5.15
N SER A 37 -2.19 2.73 4.76
CA SER A 37 -3.10 3.20 3.71
C SER A 37 -3.75 4.54 4.04
N LEU A 38 -4.16 4.75 5.30
CA LEU A 38 -4.69 6.04 5.76
C LEU A 38 -3.64 7.14 5.71
N VAL A 39 -2.39 6.85 6.12
CA VAL A 39 -1.29 7.81 6.02
C VAL A 39 -1.08 8.24 4.57
N ILE A 40 -1.04 7.29 3.63
CA ILE A 40 -0.91 7.59 2.19
C ILE A 40 -2.08 8.45 1.70
N ALA A 41 -3.31 8.13 2.10
CA ALA A 41 -4.50 8.91 1.72
C ALA A 41 -4.44 10.35 2.25
N VAL A 42 -4.02 10.55 3.51
CA VAL A 42 -3.84 11.89 4.11
C VAL A 42 -2.75 12.67 3.39
N LEU A 43 -1.62 12.04 3.06
CA LEU A 43 -0.56 12.68 2.29
C LEU A 43 -1.05 13.09 0.89
N TYR A 44 -1.86 12.25 0.25
CA TYR A 44 -2.46 12.57 -1.04
C TYR A 44 -3.43 13.75 -0.94
N ALA A 45 -4.30 13.76 0.08
CA ALA A 45 -5.22 14.87 0.34
C ALA A 45 -4.46 16.18 0.62
N ALA A 46 -3.35 16.13 1.36
CA ALA A 46 -2.49 17.28 1.59
C ALA A 46 -1.84 17.78 0.29
N ALA A 47 -1.36 16.89 -0.57
CA ALA A 47 -0.80 17.24 -1.88
C ALA A 47 -1.87 17.85 -2.81
N MET A 48 -3.11 17.37 -2.74
CA MET A 48 -4.27 17.96 -3.42
C MET A 48 -4.54 19.38 -2.92
N TYR A 49 -4.59 19.58 -1.61
CA TYR A 49 -4.82 20.90 -1.00
C TYR A 49 -3.73 21.92 -1.37
N GLN A 50 -2.48 21.48 -1.48
CA GLN A 50 -1.35 22.32 -1.88
C GLN A 50 -1.21 22.49 -3.40
N GLY A 51 -2.05 21.85 -4.21
CA GLY A 51 -1.93 21.90 -5.68
C GLY A 51 -0.66 21.24 -6.24
N ARG A 52 0.02 20.39 -5.46
CA ARG A 52 1.29 19.76 -5.84
C ARG A 52 1.09 18.55 -6.73
N LEU A 53 0.99 18.79 -8.03
CA LEU A 53 0.75 17.74 -9.03
C LEU A 53 1.87 16.69 -9.09
N ASP A 54 3.12 17.12 -8.88
CA ASP A 54 4.31 16.26 -8.80
C ASP A 54 4.18 15.21 -7.68
N VAL A 55 3.77 15.66 -6.49
CA VAL A 55 3.59 14.79 -5.33
C VAL A 55 2.36 13.90 -5.50
N GLN A 56 1.28 14.41 -6.09
CA GLN A 56 0.10 13.61 -6.41
C GLN A 56 0.46 12.44 -7.34
N GLN A 57 1.20 12.70 -8.43
CA GLN A 57 1.66 11.65 -9.34
C GLN A 57 2.52 10.60 -8.62
N ALA A 58 3.49 11.05 -7.83
CA ALA A 58 4.38 10.15 -7.08
C ALA A 58 3.58 9.28 -6.09
N LEU A 59 2.62 9.86 -5.38
CA LEU A 59 1.77 9.15 -4.43
C LEU A 59 0.81 8.17 -5.13
N ILE A 60 0.29 8.47 -6.32
CA ILE A 60 -0.52 7.52 -7.10
C ILE A 60 0.31 6.28 -7.45
N LEU A 61 1.52 6.48 -8.00
CA LEU A 61 2.40 5.38 -8.38
C LEU A 61 2.85 4.57 -7.16
N PHE A 62 3.22 5.25 -6.07
CA PHE A 62 3.56 4.59 -4.81
C PHE A 62 2.37 3.79 -4.26
N SER A 63 1.17 4.35 -4.28
CA SER A 63 -0.06 3.67 -3.82
C SER A 63 -0.36 2.42 -4.65
N ALA A 64 -0.13 2.47 -5.97
CA ALA A 64 -0.31 1.30 -6.83
C ALA A 64 0.67 0.18 -6.48
N ALA A 65 1.96 0.51 -6.35
CA ALA A 65 2.99 -0.46 -5.93
C ALA A 65 2.71 -1.00 -4.51
N TYR A 66 2.29 -0.14 -3.59
CA TYR A 66 1.92 -0.49 -2.23
C TYR A 66 0.69 -1.41 -2.17
N THR A 67 -0.29 -1.18 -3.04
CA THR A 67 -1.50 -2.02 -3.13
C THR A 67 -1.14 -3.45 -3.55
N VAL A 68 -0.26 -3.61 -4.54
CA VAL A 68 0.29 -4.94 -4.88
C VAL A 68 1.03 -5.54 -3.69
N TRP A 69 1.84 -4.72 -3.03
CA TRP A 69 2.63 -5.15 -1.89
C TRP A 69 1.76 -5.75 -0.77
N ILE A 70 0.72 -5.01 -0.37
CA ILE A 70 -0.13 -5.38 0.76
C ILE A 70 -1.04 -6.57 0.46
N VAL A 71 -1.53 -6.72 -0.78
CA VAL A 71 -2.32 -7.89 -1.20
C VAL A 71 -1.53 -9.18 -1.01
N VAL A 72 -0.26 -9.18 -1.42
CA VAL A 72 0.61 -10.34 -1.26
C VAL A 72 0.98 -10.58 0.20
N ALA A 73 1.32 -9.52 0.94
CA ALA A 73 1.70 -9.62 2.36
C ALA A 73 0.54 -10.19 3.21
N ILE A 74 -0.67 -9.63 3.08
CA ILE A 74 -1.86 -10.14 3.78
C ILE A 74 -2.21 -11.53 3.29
N GLY A 75 -2.15 -11.79 1.98
CA GLY A 75 -2.43 -13.12 1.42
C GLY A 75 -1.54 -14.21 2.02
N ARG A 76 -0.24 -13.97 2.11
CA ARG A 76 0.73 -14.91 2.70
C ARG A 76 0.55 -15.06 4.21
N ALA A 77 0.33 -13.96 4.93
CA ALA A 77 0.07 -14.01 6.38
C ALA A 77 -1.23 -14.74 6.71
N ALA A 78 -2.27 -14.55 5.88
CA ALA A 78 -3.57 -15.19 6.06
C ALA A 78 -3.52 -16.70 5.89
N VAL A 79 -2.83 -17.19 4.84
CA VAL A 79 -2.65 -18.63 4.58
C VAL A 79 -1.99 -19.33 5.76
N LYS A 80 -0.98 -18.70 6.40
CA LYS A 80 -0.29 -19.28 7.55
C LYS A 80 -1.11 -19.28 8.84
N SER A 81 -2.14 -18.43 8.95
CA SER A 81 -3.01 -18.43 10.13
C SER A 81 -4.11 -19.50 10.08
N ASP A 82 -4.39 -20.05 8.89
CA ASP A 82 -5.44 -21.03 8.55
C ASP A 82 -6.72 -20.94 9.40
N SER A 83 -7.21 -19.72 9.58
CA SER A 83 -8.33 -19.39 10.47
C SER A 83 -9.45 -18.70 9.70
N TYR A 84 -10.66 -18.69 10.28
CA TYR A 84 -11.79 -17.91 9.80
C TYR A 84 -11.40 -16.46 9.45
N TRP A 85 -10.59 -15.82 10.30
CA TRP A 85 -10.08 -14.47 10.11
C TRP A 85 -9.12 -14.34 8.94
N GLY A 86 -8.33 -15.38 8.64
CA GLY A 86 -7.46 -15.43 7.47
C GLY A 86 -8.26 -15.41 6.16
N VAL A 87 -9.33 -16.20 6.08
CA VAL A 87 -10.22 -16.20 4.90
C VAL A 87 -10.88 -14.83 4.73
N LEU A 88 -11.42 -14.27 5.81
CA LEU A 88 -12.07 -12.96 5.79
C LEU A 88 -11.08 -11.86 5.36
N ALA A 89 -9.87 -11.85 5.92
CA ALA A 89 -8.84 -10.88 5.57
C ALA A 89 -8.50 -10.91 4.07
N ARG A 90 -8.37 -12.09 3.46
CA ARG A 90 -8.10 -12.22 2.03
C ARG A 90 -9.20 -11.62 1.17
N TRP A 91 -10.46 -11.97 1.44
CA TRP A 91 -11.60 -11.45 0.68
C TRP A 91 -11.70 -9.93 0.81
N LEU A 92 -11.59 -9.42 2.04
CA LEU A 92 -11.65 -8.00 2.30
C LEU A 92 -10.51 -7.23 1.60
N THR A 93 -9.29 -7.78 1.63
CA THR A 93 -8.13 -7.18 0.96
C THR A 93 -8.26 -7.20 -0.57
N VAL A 94 -8.80 -8.27 -1.17
CA VAL A 94 -9.04 -8.30 -2.62
C VAL A 94 -10.08 -7.27 -3.03
N THR A 95 -11.21 -7.20 -2.32
CA THR A 95 -12.25 -6.19 -2.58
C THR A 95 -11.71 -4.77 -2.43
N TRP A 96 -10.93 -4.52 -1.37
CA TRP A 96 -10.27 -3.24 -1.15
C TRP A 96 -9.28 -2.91 -2.27
N ALA A 97 -8.46 -3.87 -2.72
CA ALA A 97 -7.49 -3.64 -3.79
C ALA A 97 -8.16 -3.30 -5.13
N LEU A 98 -9.29 -3.94 -5.45
CA LEU A 98 -10.08 -3.59 -6.63
C LEU A 98 -10.64 -2.17 -6.53
N ASN A 99 -11.19 -1.80 -5.36
CA ASN A 99 -11.66 -0.44 -5.12
C ASN A 99 -10.53 0.59 -5.23
N ALA A 100 -9.39 0.33 -4.58
CA ALA A 100 -8.22 1.17 -4.64
C ALA A 100 -7.73 1.34 -6.08
N GLY A 101 -7.74 0.27 -6.89
CA GLY A 101 -7.42 0.34 -8.31
C GLY A 101 -8.31 1.32 -9.08
N LEU A 102 -9.63 1.29 -8.85
CA LEU A 102 -10.58 2.22 -9.47
C LEU A 102 -10.38 3.67 -9.01
N VAL A 103 -10.08 3.88 -7.72
CA VAL A 103 -9.77 5.20 -7.17
C VAL A 103 -8.48 5.74 -7.80
N LEU A 104 -7.40 4.96 -7.82
CA LEU A 104 -6.13 5.37 -8.39
C LEU A 104 -6.24 5.66 -9.90
N PHE A 105 -7.01 4.85 -10.63
CA PHE A 105 -7.31 5.13 -12.04
C PHE A 105 -8.03 6.47 -12.21
N SER A 106 -9.09 6.71 -11.44
CA SER A 106 -9.85 7.97 -11.48
C SER A 106 -8.97 9.17 -11.16
N LEU A 107 -8.14 9.08 -10.11
CA LEU A 107 -7.20 10.13 -9.71
C LEU A 107 -6.14 10.38 -10.80
N GLN A 108 -5.63 9.33 -11.44
CA GLN A 108 -4.65 9.45 -12.50
C GLN A 108 -5.25 10.13 -13.75
N VAL A 109 -6.49 9.79 -14.12
CA VAL A 109 -7.22 10.46 -15.21
C VAL A 109 -7.41 11.93 -14.90
N GLU A 110 -7.88 12.25 -13.69
CA GLU A 110 -8.05 13.64 -13.25
C GLU A 110 -6.74 14.43 -13.29
N LEU A 111 -5.65 13.83 -12.81
CA LEU A 111 -4.34 14.47 -12.80
C LEU A 111 -3.84 14.76 -14.21
N VAL A 112 -4.01 13.82 -15.15
CA VAL A 112 -3.67 14.02 -16.57
C VAL A 112 -4.49 15.16 -17.19
N LEU A 113 -5.80 15.22 -16.88
CA LEU A 113 -6.65 16.31 -17.35
C LEU A 113 -6.24 17.67 -16.78
N ARG A 114 -5.79 17.71 -15.52
CA ARG A 114 -5.27 18.95 -14.91
C ARG A 114 -3.98 19.39 -15.60
N TYR A 115 -3.03 18.48 -15.83
CA TYR A 115 -1.81 18.79 -16.60
C TYR A 115 -2.12 19.30 -18.02
N ALA A 116 -3.15 18.74 -18.67
CA ALA A 116 -3.54 19.18 -20.02
C ALA A 116 -4.19 20.56 -20.06
N ARG A 117 -4.74 21.05 -18.94
CA ARG A 117 -5.43 22.35 -18.85
C ARG A 117 -4.50 23.52 -18.47
N GLY A 118 -3.28 23.24 -18.00
CA GLY A 118 -2.34 24.26 -17.51
C GLY A 118 -2.63 24.62 -16.06
#